data_AF-A0A496TGX4-F1
#
_entry.id   AF-A0A496TGX4-F1
#
_cell.length_a   1.000
_cell.length_b   1.000
_cell.length_c   1.000
_cell.angle_alpha   90.00
_cell.angle_beta   90.00
_cell.angle_gamma   90.00
#
_symmetry.space_group_name_H-M   'P 1'
#
loop_
_entity.id
_entity.type
_entity.pdbx_description
1 polymer ?
#
loop_
_entity_poly.entity_id
_entity_poly.type
_entity_poly.pdbx_seq_one_letter_code
_entity_poly.pdbx_strand_id
1 'polypeptide(L)'
;RNIEELLDGIELAIDGTDNLETRFLINDACFKHKIPWIYGACVACYGMTRSLLHKGGRCFRCIISSLPPPGTLPTCDTVGILNAVPQIVGAIQTNEAIKILLEAENICKDLIYFDLSTNEFVKTKIERRKDCPLCEGGVFEYLEGKFLSSAVALCGRNAVQISPERELAVPIEMMAEKLRKIGEVSYAGYLLKFKKEEYELVIFPDGRVMIKGTEDISLAKSLYAKYVGD
;
A
#
# COMPACT_ATOMS: atom_id res chain seq x y z
N ARG A 1 -6.49 -3.45 -17.99
CA ARG A 1 -6.24 -1.99 -18.10
C ARG A 1 -5.01 -1.70 -17.29
N ASN A 2 -4.02 -1.04 -17.88
CA ASN A 2 -2.84 -0.57 -17.15
C ASN A 2 -3.15 0.80 -16.50
N ILE A 3 -2.29 1.25 -15.58
CA ILE A 3 -2.52 2.53 -14.89
C ILE A 3 -2.39 3.73 -15.84
N GLU A 4 -1.56 3.66 -16.88
CA GLU A 4 -1.34 4.78 -17.80
C GLU A 4 -2.59 5.07 -18.64
N GLU A 5 -3.30 4.05 -19.09
CA GLU A 5 -4.62 4.18 -19.75
C GLU A 5 -5.67 4.81 -18.83
N LEU A 6 -5.62 4.53 -17.53
CA LEU A 6 -6.56 5.09 -16.55
C LEU A 6 -6.27 6.56 -16.24
N LEU A 7 -5.05 7.03 -16.48
CA LEU A 7 -4.62 8.41 -16.27
C LEU A 7 -4.83 9.29 -17.51
N ASP A 8 -5.16 8.72 -18.67
CA ASP A 8 -5.39 9.49 -19.89
C ASP A 8 -6.56 10.47 -19.71
N GLY A 9 -6.31 11.75 -19.99
CA GLY A 9 -7.28 12.84 -19.79
C GLY A 9 -7.56 13.21 -18.32
N ILE A 10 -6.84 12.65 -17.35
CA ILE A 10 -7.03 12.96 -15.92
C ILE A 10 -6.13 14.11 -15.47
N GLU A 11 -6.73 15.10 -14.81
CA GLU A 11 -6.03 16.28 -14.29
C GLU A 11 -5.55 16.12 -12.83
N LEU A 12 -6.17 15.20 -12.08
CA LEU A 12 -5.90 14.94 -10.68
C LEU A 12 -6.33 13.51 -10.30
N ALA A 13 -5.46 12.78 -9.59
CA ALA A 13 -5.82 11.49 -8.99
C ALA A 13 -6.03 11.58 -7.47
N ILE A 14 -6.92 10.77 -6.93
CA ILE A 14 -7.18 10.68 -5.48
C ILE A 14 -7.01 9.22 -5.06
N ASP A 15 -6.19 8.98 -4.04
CA ASP A 15 -5.92 7.65 -3.53
C ASP A 15 -6.95 7.23 -2.49
N GLY A 16 -7.76 6.23 -2.86
CA GLY A 16 -8.65 5.49 -1.96
C GLY A 16 -8.26 4.02 -1.83
N THR A 17 -6.99 3.69 -2.11
CA THR A 17 -6.49 2.31 -2.12
C THR A 17 -6.04 1.87 -0.73
N ASP A 18 -6.10 0.57 -0.46
CA ASP A 18 -5.62 -0.08 0.76
C ASP A 18 -4.28 -0.81 0.56
N ASN A 19 -3.70 -0.71 -0.65
CA ASN A 19 -2.53 -1.47 -1.07
C ASN A 19 -1.32 -0.54 -1.28
N LEU A 20 -0.20 -0.85 -0.62
CA LEU A 20 1.00 0.00 -0.67
C LEU A 20 1.73 -0.08 -2.02
N GLU A 21 1.83 -1.25 -2.64
CA GLU A 21 2.41 -1.43 -3.98
C GLU A 21 1.66 -0.57 -5.01
N THR A 22 0.33 -0.53 -4.92
CA THR A 22 -0.53 0.30 -5.77
C THR A 22 -0.24 1.79 -5.58
N ARG A 23 0.03 2.24 -4.35
CA ARG A 23 0.42 3.64 -4.08
C ARG A 23 1.78 3.98 -4.69
N PHE A 24 2.74 3.06 -4.68
CA PHE A 24 4.01 3.25 -5.38
C PHE A 24 3.83 3.29 -6.91
N LEU A 25 2.94 2.46 -7.46
CA LEU A 25 2.58 2.50 -8.88
C LEU A 25 1.89 3.82 -9.27
N ILE A 26 0.90 4.28 -8.51
CA ILE A 26 0.25 5.59 -8.68
C ILE A 26 1.30 6.69 -8.63
N ASN A 27 2.18 6.66 -7.65
CA ASN A 27 3.24 7.64 -7.51
C ASN A 27 4.12 7.75 -8.76
N ASP A 28 4.58 6.62 -9.30
CA ASP A 28 5.43 6.60 -10.48
C ASP A 28 4.69 7.09 -11.73
N ALA A 29 3.46 6.60 -11.94
CA ALA A 29 2.63 6.98 -13.08
C ALA A 29 2.28 8.47 -13.06
N CYS A 30 1.77 8.97 -11.93
CA CYS A 30 1.44 10.39 -11.75
C CYS A 30 2.69 11.28 -11.89
N PHE A 31 3.85 10.86 -11.38
CA PHE A 31 5.09 11.63 -11.55
C PHE A 31 5.53 11.70 -13.01
N LYS A 32 5.46 10.59 -13.75
CA LYS A 32 5.81 10.51 -15.18
C LYS A 32 4.91 11.41 -16.03
N HIS A 33 3.61 11.36 -15.79
CA HIS A 33 2.59 12.12 -16.53
C HIS A 33 2.36 13.53 -16.00
N LYS A 34 3.09 13.93 -14.95
CA LYS A 34 2.97 15.25 -14.29
C LYS A 34 1.58 15.54 -13.73
N ILE A 35 0.85 14.49 -13.39
CA ILE A 35 -0.49 14.56 -12.79
C ILE A 35 -0.30 14.69 -11.27
N PRO A 36 -0.83 15.73 -10.60
CA PRO A 36 -0.87 15.76 -9.15
C PRO A 36 -1.76 14.63 -8.62
N TRP A 37 -1.48 14.16 -7.41
CA TRP A 37 -2.37 13.22 -6.73
C TRP A 37 -2.41 13.44 -5.24
N ILE A 38 -3.46 12.95 -4.59
CA ILE A 38 -3.66 13.13 -3.15
C ILE A 38 -3.62 11.78 -2.46
N TYR A 39 -2.55 11.55 -1.72
CA TYR A 39 -2.35 10.36 -0.91
C TYR A 39 -3.36 10.30 0.24
N GLY A 40 -3.89 9.12 0.50
CA GLY A 40 -4.77 8.82 1.63
C GLY A 40 -4.44 7.45 2.23
N ALA A 41 -4.35 7.38 3.55
CA ALA A 41 -4.22 6.10 4.25
C ALA A 41 -4.94 6.14 5.59
N CYS A 42 -5.50 5.01 5.97
CA CYS A 42 -6.22 4.83 7.22
C CYS A 42 -5.88 3.46 7.81
N VAL A 43 -5.69 3.37 9.12
CA VAL A 43 -5.54 2.09 9.83
C VAL A 43 -5.87 2.30 11.31
N ALA A 44 -6.63 1.41 11.93
CA ALA A 44 -7.11 1.57 13.31
C ALA A 44 -7.80 2.94 13.54
N CYS A 45 -7.27 3.78 14.43
CA CYS A 45 -7.73 5.14 14.71
C CYS A 45 -6.90 6.23 14.01
N TYR A 46 -5.97 5.84 13.14
CA TYR A 46 -4.99 6.72 12.51
C TYR A 46 -5.35 7.02 11.06
N GLY A 47 -5.22 8.30 10.68
CA GLY A 47 -5.36 8.74 9.30
C GLY A 47 -4.18 9.56 8.82
N MET A 48 -3.87 9.45 7.53
CA MET A 48 -2.81 10.21 6.86
C MET A 48 -3.28 10.71 5.51
N THR A 49 -2.91 11.95 5.17
CA THR A 49 -3.14 12.48 3.83
C THR A 49 -2.14 13.58 3.45
N ARG A 50 -1.87 13.70 2.15
CA ARG A 50 -0.94 14.69 1.61
C ARG A 50 -1.19 14.93 0.12
N SER A 51 -1.20 16.18 -0.30
CA SER A 51 -1.15 16.57 -1.71
C SER A 51 0.26 16.39 -2.27
N LEU A 52 0.39 15.55 -3.29
CA LEU A 52 1.64 15.26 -4.00
C LEU A 52 1.61 15.99 -5.35
N LEU A 53 2.37 17.08 -5.42
CA LEU A 53 2.43 17.95 -6.58
C LEU A 53 3.69 17.66 -7.40
N HIS A 54 3.57 17.66 -8.73
CA HIS A 54 4.73 17.53 -9.63
C HIS A 54 5.72 18.70 -9.42
N LYS A 55 5.20 19.94 -9.38
CA LYS A 55 5.99 21.15 -9.10
C LYS A 55 6.33 21.21 -7.60
N GLY A 56 7.60 20.95 -7.26
CA GLY A 56 8.09 20.95 -5.86
C GLY A 56 8.75 19.65 -5.41
N GLY A 57 8.69 18.58 -6.21
CA GLY A 57 9.68 17.50 -6.20
C GLY A 57 9.72 16.58 -4.97
N ARG A 58 8.64 16.46 -4.20
CA ARG A 58 8.56 15.54 -3.04
C ARG A 58 7.55 14.45 -3.37
N CYS A 59 8.03 13.34 -3.92
CA CYS A 59 7.18 12.20 -4.26
C CYS A 59 6.82 11.39 -3.01
N PHE A 60 5.94 10.40 -3.17
CA PHE A 60 5.58 9.47 -2.10
C PHE A 60 6.80 8.73 -1.52
N ARG A 61 7.82 8.44 -2.35
CA ARG A 61 9.06 7.79 -1.91
C ARG A 61 9.93 8.64 -0.98
N CYS A 62 9.65 9.95 -0.87
CA CYS A 62 10.24 10.82 0.14
C CYS A 62 9.58 10.66 1.53
N ILE A 63 8.39 10.06 1.58
CA ILE A 63 7.65 9.73 2.81
C ILE A 63 7.95 8.29 3.21
N ILE A 64 7.77 7.36 2.26
CA ILE A 64 7.97 5.91 2.46
C ILE A 64 9.03 5.45 1.47
N SER A 65 10.24 5.16 1.96
CA SER A 65 11.42 4.95 1.11
C SER A 65 11.33 3.75 0.18
N SER A 66 10.70 2.68 0.65
CA SER A 66 10.54 1.38 -0.02
C SER A 66 9.39 0.64 0.64
N LEU A 67 8.91 -0.43 0.00
CA LEU A 67 8.04 -1.39 0.68
C LEU A 67 8.74 -1.89 1.95
N PRO A 68 8.08 -1.84 3.12
CA PRO A 68 8.58 -2.46 4.33
C PRO A 68 8.51 -3.99 4.19
N PRO A 69 9.24 -4.77 5.00
CA PRO A 69 9.13 -6.22 4.94
C PRO A 69 7.68 -6.68 5.21
N PRO A 70 7.18 -7.70 4.48
CA PRO A 70 5.85 -8.24 4.68
C PRO A 70 5.59 -8.60 6.16
N GLY A 71 4.39 -8.29 6.64
CA GLY A 71 3.96 -8.55 8.01
C GLY A 71 4.48 -7.58 9.06
N THR A 72 5.28 -6.58 8.71
CA THR A 72 5.77 -5.59 9.68
C THR A 72 4.70 -4.55 10.03
N LEU A 73 3.97 -4.06 9.03
CA LEU A 73 2.87 -3.10 9.23
C LEU A 73 1.53 -3.80 9.51
N PRO A 74 0.62 -3.17 10.28
CA PRO A 74 -0.76 -3.61 10.37
C PRO A 74 -1.54 -3.20 9.11
N THR A 75 -2.57 -3.97 8.79
CA THR A 75 -3.56 -3.73 7.72
C THR A 75 -4.93 -3.46 8.33
N CYS A 76 -5.82 -2.80 7.58
CA CYS A 76 -7.22 -2.60 8.02
C CYS A 76 -7.92 -3.91 8.38
N ASP A 77 -7.55 -5.02 7.72
CA ASP A 77 -8.12 -6.33 7.98
C ASP A 77 -7.53 -7.06 9.20
N THR A 78 -6.34 -6.65 9.65
CA THR A 78 -5.68 -7.27 10.81
C THR A 78 -5.96 -6.53 12.11
N VAL A 79 -6.14 -5.21 12.05
CA VAL A 79 -6.39 -4.37 13.25
C VAL A 79 -7.72 -3.62 13.24
N GLY A 80 -8.48 -3.70 12.14
CA GLY A 80 -9.71 -2.92 11.96
C GLY A 80 -9.43 -1.46 11.57
N ILE A 81 -10.53 -0.74 11.33
CA ILE A 81 -10.52 0.69 11.03
C ILE A 81 -11.73 1.34 11.68
N LEU A 82 -11.53 2.47 12.38
CA LEU A 82 -12.62 3.27 12.90
C LEU A 82 -13.24 4.06 11.74
N ASN A 83 -14.55 3.87 11.51
CA ASN A 83 -15.27 4.44 10.36
C ASN A 83 -15.16 5.97 10.20
N ALA A 84 -14.89 6.71 11.28
CA ALA A 84 -14.67 8.16 11.22
C ALA A 84 -13.35 8.54 10.52
N VAL A 85 -12.33 7.69 10.57
CA VAL A 85 -11.02 7.95 9.98
C VAL A 85 -11.09 8.15 8.46
N PRO A 86 -11.64 7.21 7.65
CA PRO A 86 -11.72 7.40 6.20
C PRO A 86 -12.64 8.55 5.81
N GLN A 87 -13.66 8.88 6.62
CA GLN A 87 -14.51 10.05 6.38
C GLN A 87 -13.70 11.36 6.50
N ILE A 88 -12.87 11.48 7.52
CA ILE A 88 -12.00 12.65 7.71
C ILE A 88 -10.93 12.72 6.61
N VAL A 89 -10.28 11.60 6.30
CA VAL A 89 -9.27 11.54 5.21
C VAL A 89 -9.92 11.95 3.89
N GLY A 90 -11.06 11.37 3.52
CA GLY A 90 -11.78 11.70 2.29
C GLY A 90 -12.24 13.16 2.23
N ALA A 91 -12.69 13.73 3.35
CA ALA A 91 -13.06 15.14 3.43
C ALA A 91 -11.85 16.07 3.18
N ILE A 92 -10.70 15.77 3.78
CA ILE A 92 -9.47 16.53 3.56
C ILE A 92 -9.00 16.37 2.10
N GLN A 93 -8.99 15.14 1.56
CA GLN A 93 -8.63 14.88 0.17
C GLN A 93 -9.52 15.66 -0.80
N THR A 94 -10.83 15.68 -0.57
CA THR A 94 -11.80 16.42 -1.40
C THR A 94 -11.52 17.93 -1.35
N ASN A 95 -11.26 18.47 -0.16
CA ASN A 95 -10.93 19.88 -0.01
C ASN A 95 -9.60 20.24 -0.72
N GLU A 96 -8.58 19.41 -0.61
CA GLU A 96 -7.33 19.61 -1.34
C GLU A 96 -7.51 19.46 -2.86
N ALA A 97 -8.38 18.55 -3.31
CA ALA A 97 -8.70 18.37 -4.72
C ALA A 97 -9.31 19.64 -5.33
N ILE A 98 -10.30 20.22 -4.65
CA ILE A 98 -10.92 21.48 -5.06
C ILE A 98 -9.85 22.59 -5.15
N LYS A 99 -8.97 22.68 -4.16
CA LYS A 99 -7.89 23.69 -4.17
C LYS A 99 -6.88 23.48 -5.30
N ILE A 100 -6.54 22.23 -5.62
CA ILE A 100 -5.63 21.93 -6.75
C ILE A 100 -6.29 22.30 -8.07
N LEU A 101 -7.54 21.90 -8.30
CA LEU A 101 -8.27 22.16 -9.54
C LEU A 101 -8.58 23.65 -9.77
N LEU A 102 -8.75 24.41 -8.68
CA LEU A 102 -8.92 25.88 -8.73
C LEU A 102 -7.59 26.65 -8.69
N GLU A 103 -6.45 25.94 -8.72
CA GLU A 103 -5.11 26.54 -8.63
C GLU A 103 -4.92 27.48 -7.42
N ALA A 104 -5.54 27.14 -6.29
CA ALA A 104 -5.49 27.96 -5.09
C ALA A 104 -4.06 28.06 -4.52
N GLU A 105 -3.70 29.22 -3.96
CA GLU A 105 -2.35 29.44 -3.42
C GLU A 105 -2.04 28.62 -2.15
N ASN A 106 -3.08 28.21 -1.42
CA ASN A 106 -2.99 27.58 -0.10
C ASN A 106 -3.21 26.04 -0.09
N ILE A 107 -2.74 25.36 -1.13
CA ILE A 107 -2.70 23.88 -1.16
C ILE A 107 -1.76 23.36 -0.05
N CYS A 108 -2.25 22.42 0.76
CA CYS A 108 -1.47 21.85 1.84
C CYS A 108 -0.44 20.85 1.30
N LYS A 109 0.84 21.15 1.50
CA LYS A 109 1.97 20.30 1.05
C LYS A 109 2.62 19.56 2.22
N ASP A 110 2.02 19.59 3.40
CA ASP A 110 2.50 18.88 4.58
C ASP A 110 1.81 17.53 4.68
N LEU A 111 2.48 16.55 5.31
CA LEU A 111 1.82 15.31 5.68
C LEU A 111 0.92 15.63 6.87
N ILE A 112 -0.39 15.48 6.68
CA ILE A 112 -1.35 15.52 7.77
C ILE A 112 -1.43 14.10 8.33
N TYR A 113 -1.16 13.97 9.62
CA TYR A 113 -1.36 12.75 10.40
C TYR A 113 -2.33 13.08 11.53
N PHE A 114 -3.23 12.17 11.84
CA PHE A 114 -4.09 12.31 13.02
C PHE A 114 -4.35 10.98 13.71
N ASP A 115 -4.61 11.06 15.02
CA ASP A 115 -5.02 9.96 15.87
C ASP A 115 -6.35 10.34 16.56
N LEU A 116 -7.43 9.64 16.22
CA LEU A 116 -8.75 9.89 16.82
C LEU A 116 -8.92 9.29 18.22
N SER A 117 -7.99 8.44 18.68
CA SER A 117 -8.00 7.97 20.06
C SER A 117 -7.64 9.09 21.05
N THR A 118 -6.80 10.03 20.60
CA THR A 118 -6.36 11.21 21.37
C THR A 118 -6.92 12.53 20.83
N ASN A 119 -7.56 12.52 19.66
CA ASN A 119 -7.99 13.70 18.89
C ASN A 119 -6.83 14.64 18.51
N GLU A 120 -5.65 14.09 18.27
CA GLU A 120 -4.46 14.86 17.91
C GLU A 120 -4.29 14.94 16.39
N PHE A 121 -3.91 16.14 15.90
CA PHE A 121 -3.60 16.40 14.51
C PHE A 121 -2.20 17.01 14.40
N VAL A 122 -1.35 16.38 13.61
CA VAL A 122 0.03 16.81 13.37
C VAL A 122 0.22 17.10 11.89
N LYS A 123 0.85 18.23 11.61
CA LYS A 123 1.32 18.58 10.26
C LYS A 123 2.83 18.51 10.23
N THR A 124 3.35 17.62 9.40
CA THR A 124 4.79 17.42 9.26
C THR A 124 5.25 17.80 7.86
N LYS A 125 6.26 18.67 7.80
CA LYS A 125 6.97 18.98 6.57
C LYS A 125 7.80 17.77 6.15
N ILE A 126 7.54 17.26 4.96
CA ILE A 126 8.35 16.20 4.36
C ILE A 126 9.36 16.84 3.44
N GLU A 127 10.63 16.58 3.66
CA GLU A 127 11.70 17.10 2.81
C GLU A 127 11.99 16.17 1.62
N ARG A 128 12.49 16.76 0.55
CA ARG A 128 12.95 15.99 -0.62
C ARG A 128 14.22 15.25 -0.24
N ARG A 129 14.22 13.94 -0.47
CA ARG A 129 15.37 13.07 -0.25
C ARG A 129 16.39 13.20 -1.39
N LYS A 130 17.67 13.42 -1.05
CA LYS A 130 18.79 13.51 -2.01
C LYS A 130 19.16 12.16 -2.65
N ASP A 131 18.68 11.09 -2.06
CA ASP A 131 18.88 9.70 -2.50
C ASP A 131 17.58 9.11 -3.06
N CYS A 132 16.58 9.94 -3.40
CA CYS A 132 15.31 9.47 -3.93
C CYS A 132 15.46 9.04 -5.40
N PRO A 133 15.27 7.74 -5.73
CA PRO A 133 15.48 7.23 -7.08
C PRO A 133 14.52 7.87 -8.11
N LEU A 134 13.30 8.19 -7.69
CA LEU A 134 12.33 8.85 -8.56
C LEU A 134 12.62 10.34 -8.73
N CYS A 135 12.77 11.09 -7.62
CA CYS A 135 12.93 12.54 -7.69
C CYS A 135 14.27 12.97 -8.30
N GLU A 136 15.36 12.25 -7.99
CA GLU A 136 16.72 12.58 -8.46
C GLU A 136 17.11 11.80 -9.72
N GLY A 137 16.74 10.52 -9.78
CA GLY A 137 17.14 9.63 -10.86
C GLY A 137 16.12 9.47 -11.99
N GLY A 138 14.86 9.90 -11.79
CA GLY A 138 13.78 9.66 -12.75
C GLY A 138 13.50 8.17 -12.97
N VAL A 139 13.73 7.33 -11.96
CA VAL A 139 13.59 5.87 -12.09
C VAL A 139 12.17 5.45 -11.69
N PHE A 140 11.42 4.88 -12.64
CA PHE A 140 10.01 4.50 -12.50
C PHE A 140 9.83 3.00 -12.21
N GLU A 141 10.59 2.46 -11.25
CA GLU A 141 10.70 1.03 -11.02
C GLU A 141 9.37 0.27 -10.82
N TYR A 142 8.36 0.89 -10.20
CA TYR A 142 7.06 0.22 -10.00
C TYR A 142 6.22 0.27 -11.27
N LEU A 143 6.30 1.36 -12.04
CA LEU A 143 5.66 1.46 -13.34
C LEU A 143 6.31 0.54 -14.39
N GLU A 144 7.62 0.33 -14.30
CA GLU A 144 8.39 -0.61 -15.12
C GLU A 144 8.25 -2.07 -14.68
N GLY A 145 7.56 -2.32 -13.56
CA GLY A 145 7.28 -3.67 -13.06
C GLY A 145 8.44 -4.39 -12.37
N LYS A 146 9.49 -3.67 -11.95
CA LYS A 146 10.71 -4.21 -11.27
C LYS A 146 10.52 -4.58 -9.79
N PHE A 147 9.28 -4.52 -9.31
CA PHE A 147 8.92 -4.92 -7.95
C PHE A 147 7.63 -5.75 -7.92
N LEU A 148 7.13 -6.16 -9.10
CA LEU A 148 5.91 -6.95 -9.18
C LEU A 148 6.19 -8.34 -8.62
N SER A 149 5.50 -8.67 -7.53
CA SER A 149 5.46 -10.04 -7.04
C SER A 149 4.95 -10.96 -8.16
N SER A 150 5.73 -12.01 -8.44
CA SER A 150 5.35 -13.02 -9.41
C SER A 150 4.27 -13.89 -8.80
N ALA A 151 3.14 -14.00 -9.47
CA ALA A 151 2.03 -14.85 -9.05
C ALA A 151 1.81 -15.93 -10.11
N VAL A 152 1.93 -17.19 -9.70
CA VAL A 152 1.77 -18.35 -10.58
C VAL A 152 0.66 -19.23 -10.03
N ALA A 153 -0.39 -19.43 -10.82
CA ALA A 153 -1.40 -20.43 -10.53
C ALA A 153 -0.78 -21.84 -10.61
N LEU A 154 -0.90 -22.61 -9.55
CA LEU A 154 -0.44 -23.99 -9.46
C LEU A 154 -1.57 -24.89 -9.95
N CYS A 155 -1.63 -25.11 -11.26
CA CYS A 155 -2.68 -25.90 -11.91
C CYS A 155 -2.89 -27.25 -11.22
N GLY A 156 -4.16 -27.56 -10.93
CA GLY A 156 -4.55 -28.82 -10.29
C GLY A 156 -4.32 -28.87 -8.77
N ARG A 157 -3.90 -27.75 -8.16
CA ARG A 157 -3.75 -27.61 -6.69
C ARG A 157 -4.71 -26.60 -6.09
N ASN A 158 -5.58 -25.97 -6.89
CA ASN A 158 -6.46 -24.88 -6.48
C ASN A 158 -5.73 -23.85 -5.62
N ALA A 159 -4.56 -23.42 -6.10
CA ALA A 159 -3.66 -22.56 -5.35
C ALA A 159 -2.88 -21.62 -6.27
N VAL A 160 -2.51 -20.46 -5.73
CA VAL A 160 -1.60 -19.50 -6.36
C VAL A 160 -0.38 -19.33 -5.46
N GLN A 161 0.82 -19.39 -6.03
CA GLN A 161 2.05 -19.02 -5.34
C GLN A 161 2.43 -17.59 -5.72
N ILE A 162 2.60 -16.74 -4.71
CA ILE A 162 3.14 -15.40 -4.82
C ILE A 162 4.59 -15.46 -4.32
N SER A 163 5.52 -15.05 -5.17
CA SER A 163 6.95 -15.02 -4.85
C SER A 163 7.47 -13.59 -5.04
N PRO A 164 8.13 -13.02 -4.02
CA PRO A 164 8.76 -11.71 -4.16
C PRO A 164 9.93 -11.79 -5.15
N GLU A 165 10.27 -10.67 -5.80
CA GLU A 165 11.38 -10.60 -6.74
C GLU A 165 12.76 -10.73 -6.06
N ARG A 166 12.81 -10.47 -4.74
CA ARG A 166 13.97 -10.67 -3.88
C ARG A 166 13.55 -11.42 -2.63
N GLU A 167 14.44 -12.23 -2.05
CA GLU A 167 14.16 -12.88 -0.76
C GLU A 167 13.89 -11.82 0.31
N LEU A 168 12.79 -12.00 1.03
CA LEU A 168 12.39 -11.12 2.12
C LEU A 168 12.39 -11.93 3.41
N ALA A 169 13.03 -11.41 4.46
CA ALA A 169 13.00 -12.05 5.77
C ALA A 169 11.67 -11.73 6.46
N VAL A 170 10.76 -12.71 6.49
CA VAL A 170 9.46 -12.55 7.16
C VAL A 170 9.58 -12.95 8.64
N PRO A 171 9.21 -12.08 9.59
CA PRO A 171 9.20 -12.41 11.01
C PRO A 171 7.99 -13.31 11.33
N ILE A 172 8.17 -14.62 11.15
CA ILE A 172 7.10 -15.64 11.23
C ILE A 172 6.37 -15.60 12.58
N GLU A 173 7.07 -15.45 13.69
CA GLU A 173 6.48 -15.41 15.03
C GLU A 173 5.58 -14.20 15.21
N MET A 174 6.07 -13.01 14.83
CA MET A 174 5.30 -11.76 14.90
C MET A 174 4.05 -11.83 14.00
N MET A 175 4.20 -12.40 12.81
CA MET A 175 3.08 -12.56 11.88
C MET A 175 2.04 -13.53 12.44
N ALA A 176 2.46 -14.64 13.05
CA ALA A 176 1.57 -15.59 13.69
C ALA A 176 0.74 -14.95 14.82
N GLU A 177 1.36 -14.12 15.66
CA GLU A 177 0.66 -13.39 16.73
C GLU A 177 -0.41 -12.43 16.18
N LYS A 178 -0.12 -11.74 15.08
CA LYS A 178 -1.09 -10.87 14.39
C LYS A 178 -2.24 -11.69 13.83
N LEU A 179 -1.94 -12.76 13.09
CA LEU A 179 -2.93 -13.57 12.38
C LEU A 179 -3.84 -14.40 13.31
N ARG A 180 -3.33 -14.85 14.47
CA ARG A 180 -4.13 -15.58 15.48
C ARG A 180 -5.36 -14.80 15.96
N LYS A 181 -5.32 -13.47 15.90
CA LYS A 181 -6.45 -12.62 16.32
C LYS A 181 -7.62 -12.66 15.35
N ILE A 182 -7.37 -13.08 14.10
CA ILE A 182 -8.33 -12.95 13.00
C ILE A 182 -8.65 -14.27 12.29
N GLY A 183 -7.99 -15.38 12.62
CA GLY A 183 -8.22 -16.70 12.04
C GLY A 183 -7.38 -17.81 12.69
N GLU A 184 -7.45 -19.02 12.14
CA GLU A 184 -6.75 -20.19 12.66
C GLU A 184 -5.29 -20.18 12.20
N VAL A 185 -4.36 -20.38 13.14
CA VAL A 185 -2.92 -20.40 12.86
C VAL A 185 -2.32 -21.71 13.32
N SER A 186 -1.55 -22.35 12.44
CA SER A 186 -0.77 -23.56 12.74
C SER A 186 0.62 -23.48 12.11
N TYR A 187 1.51 -24.40 12.49
CA TYR A 187 2.86 -24.49 11.93
C TYR A 187 3.05 -25.82 11.23
N ALA A 188 3.82 -25.81 10.13
CA ALA A 188 4.31 -27.00 9.47
C ALA A 188 5.83 -26.89 9.31
N GLY A 189 6.57 -27.32 10.34
CA GLY A 189 7.99 -27.02 10.46
C GLY A 189 8.21 -25.52 10.65
N TYR A 190 9.01 -24.90 9.77
CA TYR A 190 9.31 -23.46 9.76
C TYR A 190 8.28 -22.62 8.99
N LEU A 191 7.23 -23.25 8.44
CA LEU A 191 6.19 -22.57 7.68
C LEU A 191 5.03 -22.17 8.60
N LEU A 192 4.52 -20.96 8.38
CA LEU A 192 3.31 -20.48 9.02
C LEU A 192 2.11 -20.81 8.15
N LYS A 193 1.10 -21.46 8.72
CA LYS A 193 -0.19 -21.68 8.08
C LYS A 193 -1.23 -20.80 8.73
N PHE A 194 -1.95 -20.05 7.91
CA PHE A 194 -3.08 -19.24 8.32
C PHE A 194 -4.30 -19.67 7.53
N LYS A 195 -5.38 -20.01 8.22
CA LYS A 195 -6.64 -20.41 7.61
C LYS A 195 -7.75 -19.46 8.02
N LYS A 196 -8.48 -18.96 7.03
CA LYS A 196 -9.64 -18.11 7.23
C LYS A 196 -10.66 -18.39 6.14
N GLU A 197 -11.88 -18.72 6.57
CA GLU A 197 -12.97 -19.14 5.68
C GLU A 197 -12.54 -20.33 4.82
N GLU A 198 -12.62 -20.22 3.49
CA GLU A 198 -12.23 -21.26 2.54
C GLU A 198 -10.75 -21.18 2.11
N TYR A 199 -10.03 -20.13 2.52
CA TYR A 199 -8.66 -19.88 2.10
C TYR A 199 -7.63 -20.35 3.14
N GLU A 200 -6.54 -20.93 2.66
CA GLU A 200 -5.36 -21.29 3.46
C GLU A 200 -4.12 -20.64 2.86
N LEU A 201 -3.45 -19.79 3.64
CA LEU A 201 -2.18 -19.16 3.30
C LEU A 201 -1.05 -19.93 3.99
N VAL A 202 -0.08 -20.38 3.19
CA VAL A 202 1.17 -20.98 3.68
C VAL A 202 2.30 -20.00 3.41
N ILE A 203 2.87 -19.46 4.48
CA ILE A 203 3.85 -18.37 4.45
C ILE A 203 5.23 -18.94 4.76
N PHE A 204 6.17 -18.67 3.87
CA PHE A 204 7.55 -19.13 3.95
C PHE A 204 8.43 -18.02 4.55
N PRO A 205 9.48 -18.38 5.32
CA PRO A 205 10.40 -17.40 5.90
C PRO A 205 11.12 -16.48 4.89
N ASP A 206 11.21 -16.92 3.63
CA ASP A 206 11.83 -16.18 2.51
C ASP A 206 10.87 -15.24 1.76
N GLY A 207 9.64 -15.10 2.25
CA GLY A 207 8.63 -14.19 1.70
C GLY A 207 7.69 -14.81 0.67
N ARG A 208 7.94 -16.06 0.23
CA ARG A 208 6.98 -16.77 -0.62
C ARG A 208 5.70 -17.05 0.15
N VAL A 209 4.57 -16.98 -0.54
CA VAL A 209 3.27 -17.34 0.02
C VAL A 209 2.51 -18.18 -0.97
N MET A 210 1.99 -19.31 -0.50
CA MET A 210 1.07 -20.15 -1.27
C MET A 210 -0.34 -19.98 -0.72
N ILE A 211 -1.25 -19.53 -1.57
CA ILE A 211 -2.64 -19.26 -1.24
C ILE A 211 -3.49 -20.36 -1.87
N LYS A 212 -4.07 -21.20 -1.04
CA LYS A 212 -5.00 -22.27 -1.45
C LYS A 212 -6.44 -21.79 -1.35
N GLY A 213 -7.31 -22.36 -2.18
CA GLY A 213 -8.72 -22.01 -2.27
C GLY A 213 -9.05 -21.13 -3.50
N THR A 214 -8.06 -20.77 -4.31
CA THR A 214 -8.27 -20.01 -5.55
C THR A 214 -7.17 -20.31 -6.58
N GLU A 215 -7.54 -20.23 -7.87
CA GLU A 215 -6.60 -20.14 -9.00
C GLU A 215 -6.61 -18.73 -9.64
N ASP A 216 -7.48 -17.84 -9.16
CA ASP A 216 -7.52 -16.44 -9.57
C ASP A 216 -6.37 -15.65 -8.92
N ILE A 217 -5.44 -15.22 -9.77
CA ILE A 217 -4.26 -14.44 -9.38
C ILE A 217 -4.64 -13.12 -8.72
N SER A 218 -5.71 -12.46 -9.17
CA SER A 218 -6.13 -11.16 -8.64
C SER A 218 -6.63 -11.32 -7.21
N LEU A 219 -7.49 -12.31 -6.98
CA LEU A 219 -7.97 -12.66 -5.64
C LEU A 219 -6.81 -13.07 -4.73
N ALA A 220 -5.88 -13.89 -5.22
CA ALA A 220 -4.70 -14.28 -4.46
C ALA A 220 -3.85 -13.07 -4.03
N LYS A 221 -3.59 -12.11 -4.95
CA LYS A 221 -2.86 -10.87 -4.62
C LYS A 221 -3.61 -10.04 -3.57
N SER A 222 -4.94 -9.93 -3.68
CA SER A 222 -5.74 -9.26 -2.66
C SER A 222 -5.65 -9.94 -1.29
N LEU A 223 -5.70 -11.27 -1.23
CA LEU A 223 -5.54 -12.03 0.02
C LEU A 223 -4.14 -11.88 0.62
N TYR A 224 -3.10 -11.82 -0.22
CA TYR A 224 -1.72 -11.56 0.21
C TYR A 224 -1.58 -10.17 0.84
N ALA A 225 -2.00 -9.11 0.13
CA ALA A 225 -1.93 -7.74 0.62
C ALA A 225 -2.73 -7.57 1.93
N LYS A 226 -3.87 -8.26 2.04
CA LYS A 226 -4.78 -8.23 3.19
C LYS A 226 -4.18 -8.84 4.46
N TYR A 227 -3.59 -10.03 4.36
CA TYR A 227 -3.18 -10.82 5.53
C TYR A 227 -1.67 -10.84 5.78
N VAL A 228 -0.88 -10.73 4.72
CA VAL A 228 0.59 -10.77 4.78
C VAL A 228 1.14 -9.35 4.70
N GLY A 229 0.57 -8.52 3.82
CA GLY A 229 1.04 -7.17 3.54
C GLY A 229 2.16 -7.16 2.50
N ASP A 230 2.19 -6.12 1.68
CA ASP A 230 3.20 -5.87 0.63
C ASP A 230 4.41 -5.10 1.17
#